data_AF-A0A9D7F281-F1
#
_entry.id   AF-A0A9D7F281-F1
#
_cell.length_a   1.000
_cell.length_b   1.000
_cell.length_c   1.000
_cell.angle_alpha   90.00
_cell.angle_beta   90.00
_cell.angle_gamma   90.00
#
_symmetry.space_group_name_H-M   'P 1'
#
loop_
_entity.id
_entity.type
_entity.pdbx_description
1 polymer ?
#
loop_
_entity_poly.entity_id
_entity_poly.type
_entity_poly.pdbx_seq_one_letter_code
_entity_poly.pdbx_strand_id
1 'polypeptide(L)'
;MASYLGYLNRYSSPDFLSSFFESVSAERLPRELALLREYPQYSFREQEFTRSIQYKRAMLLPQEGYSWVADRAPKTGTWRLRNLHYFPLQLLGYAREKNGPWTPLHAPIWFPAAPDRPLLLETGRDSSGAWADLENFHGKSGALVSGNGWAEPGLAELPAGANWLVYRLPGSEPVFRQKLTSSPPSISTTPRQELFDRPLPRSDAKWQVQGRSIRFLKGRHAIAEMIVVPEGYTLEAGPGTTLDFISGGGLLSASPVHLSGRPEEPILITSSDGSGNGFTVLAPNAASSLEYVVFERLRALQWKGWTQTGAVTFSGAEVRLADCIFRFTNSEDALNLVQCKVDMDRCLFLDTPSDGFDCDFCTGEIRGSSFKKCANDGLDLSGSRLRLESSAFEDCGEKGISVGERSDLACFDIRIERSPTGLAVKDHSVAIADHIELSDCAAGFVLFQKKPEYGPARLVVRNHKSTNVKRLFSVQKGSTLQLGERLIRGED
;
A
#
# COMPACT_ATOMS: atom_id res chain seq x y z
N MET A 1 -2.97 7.92 -19.46
CA MET A 1 -3.64 8.19 -18.16
C MET A 1 -5.13 8.52 -18.31
N ALA A 2 -5.52 9.59 -19.03
CA ALA A 2 -6.94 9.98 -19.13
C ALA A 2 -7.86 8.87 -19.68
N SER A 3 -7.55 8.30 -20.84
CA SER A 3 -8.35 7.22 -21.43
C SER A 3 -8.45 5.99 -20.52
N TYR A 4 -7.36 5.68 -19.79
CA TYR A 4 -7.34 4.56 -18.85
C TYR A 4 -8.30 4.76 -17.68
N LEU A 5 -8.23 5.89 -16.98
CA LEU A 5 -9.13 6.17 -15.85
C LEU A 5 -10.60 6.21 -16.32
N GLY A 6 -10.84 6.65 -17.56
CA GLY A 6 -12.15 6.54 -18.22
C GLY A 6 -12.64 5.10 -18.37
N TYR A 7 -11.82 4.22 -18.97
CA TYR A 7 -12.16 2.79 -19.12
C TYR A 7 -12.25 2.07 -17.78
N LEU A 8 -11.34 2.35 -16.85
CA LEU A 8 -11.32 1.73 -15.55
C LEU A 8 -12.56 2.13 -14.73
N ASN A 9 -12.96 3.40 -14.75
CA ASN A 9 -14.22 3.82 -14.12
C ASN A 9 -15.45 3.15 -14.77
N ARG A 10 -15.45 3.00 -16.10
CA ARG A 10 -16.50 2.31 -16.85
C ARG A 10 -16.57 0.82 -16.48
N TYR A 11 -15.47 0.10 -16.61
CA TYR A 11 -15.43 -1.36 -16.42
C TYR A 11 -15.50 -1.80 -14.97
N SER A 12 -15.20 -0.89 -14.04
CA SER A 12 -15.47 -1.11 -12.63
C SER A 12 -16.88 -0.72 -12.23
N SER A 13 -17.71 -0.08 -13.07
CA SER A 13 -19.04 0.34 -12.61
C SER A 13 -19.94 -0.86 -12.30
N PRO A 14 -20.79 -0.78 -11.25
CA PRO A 14 -21.78 -1.82 -10.96
C PRO A 14 -22.65 -2.14 -12.19
N ASP A 15 -23.06 -1.12 -12.94
CA ASP A 15 -23.87 -1.27 -14.15
C ASP A 15 -23.14 -2.08 -15.22
N PHE A 16 -21.87 -1.78 -15.49
CA PHE A 16 -21.09 -2.52 -16.48
C PHE A 16 -20.92 -3.98 -16.06
N LEU A 17 -20.63 -4.25 -14.79
CA LEU A 17 -20.47 -5.61 -14.29
C LEU A 17 -21.76 -6.41 -14.42
N SER A 18 -22.89 -5.82 -14.03
CA SER A 18 -24.20 -6.46 -14.15
C SER A 18 -24.47 -6.83 -15.60
N SER A 19 -24.32 -5.87 -16.52
CA SER A 19 -24.52 -6.12 -17.95
C SER A 19 -23.51 -7.13 -18.54
N PHE A 20 -22.26 -7.11 -18.07
CA PHE A 20 -21.24 -8.04 -18.51
C PHE A 20 -21.58 -9.47 -18.08
N PHE A 21 -21.89 -9.70 -16.80
CA PHE A 21 -22.26 -11.02 -16.30
C PHE A 21 -23.52 -11.56 -16.96
N GLU A 22 -24.51 -10.71 -17.20
CA GLU A 22 -25.69 -11.06 -18.01
C GLU A 22 -25.29 -11.52 -19.42
N SER A 23 -24.41 -10.76 -20.09
CA SER A 23 -23.99 -11.06 -21.48
C SER A 23 -23.21 -12.37 -21.64
N VAL A 24 -22.53 -12.84 -20.59
CA VAL A 24 -21.75 -14.09 -20.62
C VAL A 24 -22.47 -15.26 -19.95
N SER A 25 -23.65 -15.03 -19.36
CA SER A 25 -24.37 -16.01 -18.55
C SER A 25 -24.67 -17.33 -19.28
N ALA A 26 -25.06 -17.25 -20.55
CA ALA A 26 -25.41 -18.42 -21.37
C ALA A 26 -24.20 -19.31 -21.71
N GLU A 27 -23.01 -18.73 -21.84
CA GLU A 27 -21.77 -19.45 -22.18
C GLU A 27 -20.95 -19.87 -20.96
N ARG A 28 -21.36 -19.44 -19.75
CA ARG A 28 -20.60 -19.62 -18.52
C ARG A 28 -20.41 -21.09 -18.16
N LEU A 29 -21.50 -21.85 -18.09
CA LEU A 29 -21.47 -23.26 -17.70
C LEU A 29 -20.69 -24.15 -18.69
N PRO A 30 -20.88 -24.04 -20.02
CA PRO A 30 -20.05 -24.77 -20.99
C PRO A 30 -18.55 -24.50 -20.85
N ARG A 31 -18.15 -23.24 -20.61
CA ARG A 31 -16.74 -22.86 -20.44
C ARG A 31 -16.16 -23.37 -19.12
N GLU A 32 -16.91 -23.29 -18.02
CA GLU A 32 -16.51 -23.82 -16.72
C GLU A 32 -16.32 -25.34 -16.76
N LEU A 33 -17.24 -26.08 -17.41
CA LEU A 33 -17.11 -27.52 -17.61
C LEU A 33 -15.89 -27.90 -18.47
N ALA A 34 -15.52 -27.05 -19.43
CA ALA A 34 -14.29 -27.26 -20.21
C ALA A 34 -13.04 -27.06 -19.34
N LEU A 35 -13.00 -26.01 -18.51
CA LEU A 35 -11.89 -25.74 -17.60
C LEU A 35 -11.72 -26.83 -16.55
N LEU A 36 -12.81 -27.37 -16.00
CA LEU A 36 -12.78 -28.43 -14.98
C LEU A 36 -12.10 -29.73 -15.46
N ARG A 37 -11.99 -29.96 -16.78
CA ARG A 37 -11.27 -31.11 -17.34
C ARG A 37 -9.75 -31.02 -17.13
N GLU A 38 -9.23 -29.81 -17.08
CA GLU A 38 -7.80 -29.51 -16.92
C GLU A 38 -7.50 -29.01 -15.49
N TYR A 39 -8.47 -28.34 -14.85
CA TYR A 39 -8.37 -27.74 -13.53
C TYR A 39 -9.54 -28.18 -12.64
N PRO A 40 -9.52 -29.38 -12.04
CA PRO A 40 -10.66 -29.93 -11.28
C PRO A 40 -11.10 -29.12 -10.06
N GLN A 41 -10.26 -28.22 -9.57
CA GLN A 41 -10.57 -27.34 -8.43
C GLN A 41 -11.09 -25.96 -8.83
N TYR A 42 -11.18 -25.67 -10.13
CA TYR A 42 -11.66 -24.38 -10.60
C TYR A 42 -13.15 -24.20 -10.26
N SER A 43 -13.52 -23.02 -9.76
CA SER A 43 -14.91 -22.64 -9.55
C SER A 43 -15.07 -21.17 -9.88
N PHE A 44 -16.01 -20.85 -10.77
CA PHE A 44 -16.29 -19.47 -11.10
C PHE A 44 -17.11 -18.80 -9.99
N ARG A 45 -16.63 -17.65 -9.49
CA ARG A 45 -17.25 -16.93 -8.37
C ARG A 45 -17.40 -15.44 -8.69
N GLU A 46 -18.60 -15.03 -9.10
CA GLU A 46 -18.92 -13.61 -9.39
C GLU A 46 -18.63 -12.67 -8.22
N GLN A 47 -18.77 -13.19 -6.99
CA GLN A 47 -18.54 -12.45 -5.77
C GLN A 47 -17.07 -12.03 -5.61
N GLU A 48 -16.12 -12.82 -6.14
CA GLU A 48 -14.69 -12.47 -6.15
C GLU A 48 -14.40 -11.27 -7.07
N PHE A 49 -15.06 -11.22 -8.24
CA PHE A 49 -14.98 -10.07 -9.15
C PHE A 49 -15.60 -8.82 -8.54
N THR A 50 -16.77 -8.98 -7.91
CA THR A 50 -17.48 -7.88 -7.23
C THR A 50 -16.62 -7.30 -6.11
N ARG A 51 -16.02 -8.16 -5.28
CA ARG A 51 -15.11 -7.76 -4.19
C ARG A 51 -13.86 -7.07 -4.73
N SER A 52 -13.22 -7.65 -5.75
CA SER A 52 -12.04 -7.06 -6.40
C SER A 52 -12.33 -5.68 -6.99
N ILE A 53 -13.52 -5.48 -7.56
CA ILE A 53 -13.92 -4.20 -8.16
C ILE A 53 -14.32 -3.17 -7.12
N GLN A 54 -15.02 -3.57 -6.05
CA GLN A 54 -15.29 -2.68 -4.92
C GLN A 54 -13.99 -2.15 -4.30
N TYR A 55 -13.01 -3.04 -4.09
CA TYR A 55 -11.68 -2.67 -3.62
C TYR A 55 -10.97 -1.70 -4.59
N LYS A 56 -10.89 -2.05 -5.88
CA LYS A 56 -10.31 -1.18 -6.91
C LYS A 56 -11.00 0.19 -6.91
N ARG A 57 -12.33 0.26 -6.89
CA ARG A 57 -13.05 1.55 -6.87
C ARG A 57 -12.80 2.36 -5.61
N ALA A 58 -12.68 1.72 -4.46
CA ALA A 58 -12.34 2.40 -3.21
C ALA A 58 -10.97 3.08 -3.29
N MET A 59 -10.03 2.47 -4.01
CA MET A 59 -8.71 3.06 -4.30
C MET A 59 -8.76 4.09 -5.44
N LEU A 60 -9.56 3.85 -6.48
CA LEU A 60 -9.52 4.62 -7.72
C LEU A 60 -10.30 5.92 -7.69
N LEU A 61 -11.44 5.96 -6.98
CA LEU A 61 -12.33 7.11 -7.00
C LEU A 61 -11.99 8.09 -5.89
N PRO A 62 -12.09 9.41 -6.16
CA PRO A 62 -11.90 10.38 -5.11
C PRO A 62 -12.92 10.19 -4.00
N GLN A 63 -12.42 10.11 -2.78
CA GLN A 63 -13.22 10.03 -1.57
C GLN A 63 -13.28 11.41 -0.91
N GLU A 64 -14.50 11.85 -0.61
CA GLU A 64 -14.75 13.13 0.06
C GLU A 64 -14.01 13.14 1.41
N GLY A 65 -13.05 14.06 1.57
CA GLY A 65 -12.25 14.21 2.81
C GLY A 65 -10.92 13.46 2.84
N TYR A 66 -10.63 12.59 1.86
CA TYR A 66 -9.37 11.82 1.80
C TYR A 66 -8.54 12.11 0.54
N SER A 67 -9.17 12.58 -0.54
CA SER A 67 -8.46 12.89 -1.79
C SER A 67 -7.88 14.30 -1.87
N TRP A 68 -8.38 15.20 -1.02
CA TRP A 68 -7.84 16.54 -0.87
C TRP A 68 -7.71 16.94 0.59
N VAL A 69 -6.64 17.65 0.91
CA VAL A 69 -6.59 18.51 2.10
C VAL A 69 -6.79 19.94 1.67
N ALA A 70 -7.64 20.66 2.39
CA ALA A 70 -7.88 22.09 2.17
C ALA A 70 -7.72 22.83 3.49
N ASP A 71 -6.71 23.69 3.59
CA ASP A 71 -6.38 24.47 4.79
C ASP A 71 -6.58 25.96 4.52
N ARG A 72 -7.04 26.74 5.51
CA ARG A 72 -7.12 28.21 5.35
C ARG A 72 -5.76 28.86 5.60
N ALA A 73 -5.36 29.74 4.69
CA ALA A 73 -4.20 30.61 4.87
C ALA A 73 -4.45 31.59 6.04
N PRO A 74 -3.59 31.64 7.08
CA PRO A 74 -3.85 32.41 8.30
C PRO A 74 -4.03 33.92 8.12
N LYS A 75 -3.46 34.50 7.05
CA LYS A 75 -3.44 35.96 6.82
C LYS A 75 -4.49 36.45 5.83
N THR A 76 -4.90 35.62 4.88
CA THR A 76 -5.75 35.99 3.74
C THR A 76 -7.12 35.31 3.79
N GLY A 77 -7.27 34.24 4.57
CA GLY A 77 -8.48 33.43 4.61
C GLY A 77 -8.75 32.64 3.31
N THR A 78 -7.81 32.64 2.36
CA THR A 78 -7.86 31.86 1.12
C THR A 78 -7.62 30.38 1.39
N TRP A 79 -8.16 29.51 0.55
CA TRP A 79 -7.92 28.07 0.66
C TRP A 79 -6.58 27.68 0.05
N ARG A 80 -5.83 26.82 0.74
CA ARG A 80 -4.65 26.09 0.23
C ARG A 80 -5.04 24.64 0.03
N LEU A 81 -4.75 24.08 -1.14
CA LEU A 81 -5.21 22.76 -1.52
C LEU A 81 -4.02 21.80 -1.65
N ARG A 82 -4.24 20.52 -1.34
CA ARG A 82 -3.26 19.45 -1.53
C ARG A 82 -3.96 18.23 -2.10
N ASN A 83 -3.41 17.63 -3.14
CA ASN A 83 -3.91 16.37 -3.69
C ASN A 83 -3.27 15.20 -2.92
N LEU A 84 -4.09 14.42 -2.22
CA LEU A 84 -3.69 13.19 -1.54
C LEU A 84 -4.10 11.93 -2.31
N HIS A 85 -4.72 12.09 -3.47
CA HIS A 85 -5.14 10.99 -4.32
C HIS A 85 -3.96 10.38 -5.08
N TYR A 86 -4.01 9.07 -5.29
CA TYR A 86 -3.05 8.29 -6.08
C TYR A 86 -2.86 8.76 -7.53
N PHE A 87 -3.78 9.58 -8.06
CA PHE A 87 -3.71 10.12 -9.42
C PHE A 87 -3.67 11.64 -9.39
N PRO A 88 -3.10 12.27 -10.44
CA PRO A 88 -3.23 13.70 -10.59
C PRO A 88 -4.70 14.08 -10.61
N LEU A 89 -5.07 15.14 -9.90
CA LEU A 89 -6.43 15.66 -9.92
C LEU A 89 -6.45 16.98 -10.69
N GLN A 90 -7.48 17.14 -11.51
CA GLN A 90 -7.69 18.37 -12.25
C GLN A 90 -8.72 19.22 -11.49
N LEU A 91 -8.28 20.30 -10.87
CA LEU A 91 -9.16 21.29 -10.27
C LEU A 91 -9.80 22.10 -11.40
N LEU A 92 -11.12 21.98 -11.52
CA LEU A 92 -11.89 22.71 -12.51
C LEU A 92 -12.29 24.07 -11.95
N GLY A 93 -12.65 24.12 -10.66
CA GLY A 93 -12.95 25.33 -9.90
C GLY A 93 -13.76 25.06 -8.64
N TYR A 94 -14.72 25.93 -8.31
CA TYR A 94 -15.34 25.92 -6.98
C TYR A 94 -16.84 26.23 -7.01
N ALA A 95 -17.57 25.78 -6.00
CA ALA A 95 -19.00 26.07 -5.84
C ALA A 95 -19.34 26.57 -4.43
N ARG A 96 -20.49 27.24 -4.30
CA ARG A 96 -21.06 27.64 -3.00
C ARG A 96 -21.88 26.51 -2.35
N GLU A 97 -22.45 25.63 -3.16
CA GLU A 97 -23.38 24.58 -2.76
C GLU A 97 -23.04 23.23 -3.40
N LYS A 98 -23.37 22.11 -2.73
CA LYS A 98 -22.99 20.76 -3.16
C LYS A 98 -23.42 20.46 -4.59
N ASN A 99 -24.67 20.75 -4.95
CA ASN A 99 -25.22 20.47 -6.27
C ASN A 99 -25.55 21.74 -7.08
N GLY A 100 -25.09 22.91 -6.61
CA GLY A 100 -25.36 24.19 -7.27
C GLY A 100 -24.46 24.45 -8.48
N PRO A 101 -24.71 25.56 -9.20
CA PRO A 101 -23.78 26.05 -10.22
C PRO A 101 -22.41 26.33 -9.59
N TRP A 102 -21.36 26.15 -10.39
CA TRP A 102 -19.99 26.30 -9.95
C TRP A 102 -19.25 27.31 -10.83
N THR A 103 -18.27 27.99 -10.25
CA THR A 103 -17.45 28.98 -10.94
C THR A 103 -16.22 28.30 -11.52
N PRO A 104 -16.06 28.29 -12.86
CA PRO A 104 -14.86 27.77 -13.51
C PRO A 104 -13.65 28.63 -13.17
N LEU A 105 -12.50 27.98 -12.98
CA LEU A 105 -11.23 28.68 -13.04
C LEU A 105 -10.97 29.13 -14.47
N HIS A 106 -10.20 30.20 -14.62
CA HIS A 106 -9.78 30.70 -15.95
C HIS A 106 -9.08 29.61 -16.78
N ALA A 107 -8.33 28.72 -16.11
CA ALA A 107 -7.83 27.47 -16.67
C ALA A 107 -7.87 26.39 -15.58
N PRO A 108 -8.15 25.11 -15.94
CA PRO A 108 -8.03 24.02 -14.98
C PRO A 108 -6.61 23.91 -14.42
N ILE A 109 -6.49 23.75 -13.11
CA ILE A 109 -5.19 23.60 -12.43
C ILE A 109 -4.95 22.11 -12.18
N TRP A 110 -3.78 21.63 -12.61
CA TRP A 110 -3.37 20.25 -12.36
C TRP A 110 -2.62 20.14 -11.05
N PHE A 111 -3.09 19.23 -10.19
CA PHE A 111 -2.38 18.83 -8.99
C PHE A 111 -1.73 17.48 -9.25
N PRO A 112 -0.40 17.35 -9.11
CA PRO A 112 0.27 16.08 -9.35
C PRO A 112 -0.21 15.00 -8.37
N ALA A 113 -0.13 13.73 -8.77
CA ALA A 113 -0.12 12.62 -7.82
C ALA A 113 1.18 12.71 -7.02
N ALA A 114 1.16 12.26 -5.78
CA ALA A 114 2.35 12.18 -4.97
C ALA A 114 2.84 10.73 -4.90
N PRO A 115 4.16 10.46 -4.94
CA PRO A 115 5.26 11.26 -4.37
C PRO A 115 6.33 11.76 -5.37
N ASP A 116 7.28 12.54 -4.84
CA ASP A 116 8.47 13.06 -5.54
C ASP A 116 9.37 11.91 -6.05
N ARG A 117 10.01 11.98 -7.24
CA ARG A 117 10.66 10.80 -7.87
C ARG A 117 12.17 10.97 -8.10
N PRO A 118 13.00 10.96 -7.04
CA PRO A 118 14.42 11.28 -7.14
C PRO A 118 15.19 10.29 -8.04
N LEU A 119 14.91 8.98 -7.97
CA LEU A 119 15.60 8.02 -8.85
C LEU A 119 15.21 8.22 -10.31
N LEU A 120 13.96 8.55 -10.61
CA LEU A 120 13.57 8.86 -12.00
C LEU A 120 14.31 10.10 -12.54
N LEU A 121 14.47 11.14 -11.71
CA LEU A 121 15.14 12.38 -12.08
C LEU A 121 16.64 12.17 -12.29
N GLU A 122 17.27 11.39 -11.40
CA GLU A 122 18.70 11.07 -11.48
C GLU A 122 19.04 10.00 -12.52
N THR A 123 18.09 9.11 -12.82
CA THR A 123 18.14 8.20 -13.98
C THR A 123 17.48 8.83 -15.21
N GLY A 124 17.54 10.16 -15.33
CA GLY A 124 17.31 10.91 -16.57
C GLY A 124 18.56 10.89 -17.45
N ARG A 125 18.41 10.76 -18.77
CA ARG A 125 19.54 10.60 -19.70
C ARG A 125 20.41 11.86 -19.71
N ASP A 126 21.72 11.70 -19.77
CA ASP A 126 22.56 12.73 -20.37
C ASP A 126 22.46 12.67 -21.92
N SER A 127 22.99 13.67 -22.62
CA SER A 127 22.94 13.79 -24.07
C SER A 127 23.69 12.68 -24.83
N SER A 128 24.45 11.82 -24.16
CA SER A 128 25.18 10.68 -24.74
C SER A 128 24.41 9.36 -24.65
N GLY A 129 23.34 9.31 -23.85
CA GLY A 129 22.57 8.09 -23.61
C GLY A 129 23.25 7.08 -22.68
N ALA A 130 24.38 7.45 -22.07
CA ALA A 130 24.98 6.75 -20.94
C ALA A 130 24.34 7.25 -19.62
N TRP A 131 24.18 6.34 -18.65
CA TRP A 131 23.51 6.65 -17.39
C TRP A 131 24.52 7.12 -16.33
N ALA A 132 24.09 8.11 -15.55
CA ALA A 132 24.88 8.86 -14.58
C ALA A 132 25.62 7.97 -13.57
N ASP A 133 26.95 8.05 -13.63
CA ASP A 133 27.90 7.89 -12.54
C ASP A 133 27.49 6.91 -11.42
N LEU A 134 27.83 5.63 -11.63
CA LEU A 134 27.69 4.55 -10.64
C LEU A 134 28.58 4.78 -9.39
N GLU A 135 29.49 5.76 -9.40
CA GLU A 135 30.40 6.02 -8.29
C GLU A 135 29.67 6.56 -7.04
N ASN A 136 28.57 7.29 -7.18
CA ASN A 136 27.81 7.85 -6.04
C ASN A 136 26.49 7.12 -5.72
N PHE A 137 26.45 5.81 -5.96
CA PHE A 137 25.25 4.95 -5.81
C PHE A 137 24.63 5.00 -4.39
N HIS A 138 25.47 5.01 -3.35
CA HIS A 138 25.03 5.14 -1.95
C HIS A 138 24.47 6.54 -1.63
N GLY A 139 25.10 7.61 -2.11
CA GLY A 139 24.62 8.99 -1.90
C GLY A 139 23.25 9.23 -2.52
N LYS A 140 23.05 8.76 -3.76
CA LYS A 140 21.78 8.83 -4.51
C LYS A 140 20.63 8.11 -3.79
N SER A 141 20.92 6.95 -3.21
CA SER A 141 19.94 6.19 -2.43
C SER A 141 19.59 6.78 -1.06
N GLY A 142 20.42 7.66 -0.49
CA GLY A 142 20.09 8.43 0.72
C GLY A 142 18.97 9.46 0.48
N ALA A 143 18.87 9.99 -0.74
CA ALA A 143 17.83 10.95 -1.14
C ALA A 143 16.42 10.33 -1.19
N LEU A 144 16.30 9.00 -1.32
CA LEU A 144 15.02 8.28 -1.21
C LEU A 144 14.39 8.39 0.18
N VAL A 145 15.24 8.47 1.20
CA VAL A 145 14.84 8.44 2.62
C VAL A 145 14.74 9.85 3.21
N SER A 146 15.47 10.82 2.64
CA SER A 146 15.57 12.20 3.16
C SER A 146 14.59 13.22 2.56
N GLY A 147 13.86 12.88 1.50
CA GLY A 147 12.82 13.76 0.94
C GLY A 147 11.57 13.81 1.82
N ASN A 148 10.83 14.93 1.82
CA ASN A 148 9.58 15.14 2.58
C ASN A 148 8.39 14.27 2.11
N GLY A 149 8.65 13.06 1.60
CA GLY A 149 7.65 12.03 1.34
C GLY A 149 6.75 12.27 0.13
N TRP A 150 6.43 13.52 -0.17
CA TRP A 150 5.37 13.94 -1.09
C TRP A 150 5.83 15.25 -1.76
N ALA A 151 5.57 15.42 -3.05
CA ALA A 151 5.88 16.69 -3.73
C ALA A 151 5.20 17.85 -2.98
N GLU A 152 5.86 19.02 -2.94
CA GLU A 152 5.25 20.24 -2.41
C GLU A 152 3.88 20.40 -3.10
N PRO A 153 2.79 20.50 -2.32
CA PRO A 153 1.46 20.56 -2.88
C PRO A 153 1.33 21.77 -3.80
N GLY A 154 0.70 21.58 -4.96
CA GLY A 154 0.31 22.71 -5.79
C GLY A 154 -0.55 23.68 -4.98
N LEU A 155 -0.21 24.96 -4.94
CA LEU A 155 -1.02 25.96 -4.25
C LEU A 155 -2.00 26.57 -5.26
N ALA A 156 -3.30 26.35 -5.05
CA ALA A 156 -4.33 27.15 -5.71
C ALA A 156 -5.11 27.90 -4.64
N GLU A 157 -5.08 29.23 -4.70
CA GLU A 157 -5.88 30.08 -3.82
C GLU A 157 -7.31 30.19 -4.34
N LEU A 158 -8.27 29.75 -3.53
CA LEU A 158 -9.69 29.97 -3.80
C LEU A 158 -10.24 31.12 -2.96
N PRO A 159 -11.22 31.87 -3.49
CA PRO A 159 -11.84 32.97 -2.76
C PRO A 159 -12.58 32.47 -1.50
N ALA A 160 -12.72 33.34 -0.51
CA ALA A 160 -13.30 33.00 0.80
C ALA A 160 -14.74 32.43 0.75
N GLY A 161 -15.49 32.72 -0.32
CA GLY A 161 -16.84 32.21 -0.55
C GLY A 161 -16.91 30.83 -1.23
N ALA A 162 -15.77 30.18 -1.50
CA ALA A 162 -15.73 28.81 -1.98
C ALA A 162 -16.04 27.84 -0.81
N ASN A 163 -17.11 27.05 -0.98
CA ASN A 163 -17.53 26.03 0.00
C ASN A 163 -17.36 24.60 -0.53
N TRP A 164 -17.10 24.44 -1.82
CA TRP A 164 -16.92 23.16 -2.48
C TRP A 164 -15.84 23.26 -3.54
N LEU A 165 -14.92 22.30 -3.58
CA LEU A 165 -14.05 22.05 -4.72
C LEU A 165 -14.83 21.32 -5.80
N VAL A 166 -14.57 21.68 -7.05
CA VAL A 166 -15.06 20.97 -8.23
C VAL A 166 -13.87 20.50 -9.03
N TYR A 167 -13.72 19.20 -9.17
CA TYR A 167 -12.53 18.59 -9.74
C TYR A 167 -12.88 17.30 -10.49
N ARG A 168 -11.93 16.78 -11.25
CA ARG A 168 -12.08 15.50 -11.95
C ARG A 168 -10.83 14.67 -11.89
N LEU A 169 -11.00 13.35 -12.04
CA LEU A 169 -9.92 12.49 -12.46
C LEU A 169 -9.62 12.72 -13.95
N PRO A 170 -8.37 12.59 -14.39
CA PRO A 170 -8.02 12.69 -15.80
C PRO A 170 -8.88 11.71 -16.61
N GLY A 171 -9.59 12.20 -17.62
CA GLY A 171 -10.41 11.37 -18.51
C GLY A 171 -11.59 10.63 -17.87
N SER A 172 -11.97 10.97 -16.64
CA SER A 172 -13.25 10.55 -16.07
C SER A 172 -14.36 11.51 -16.49
N GLU A 173 -15.52 11.00 -16.90
CA GLU A 173 -16.73 11.81 -17.10
C GLU A 173 -17.30 12.38 -15.79
N PRO A 174 -17.28 11.64 -14.66
CA PRO A 174 -17.75 12.19 -13.40
C PRO A 174 -16.92 13.41 -12.97
N VAL A 175 -17.64 14.48 -12.66
CA VAL A 175 -17.12 15.62 -11.92
C VAL A 175 -17.38 15.37 -10.45
N PHE A 176 -16.32 15.41 -9.65
CA PHE A 176 -16.37 15.21 -8.22
C PHE A 176 -16.46 16.55 -7.52
N ARG A 177 -17.10 16.53 -6.35
CA ARG A 177 -17.22 17.70 -5.49
C ARG A 177 -16.82 17.34 -4.08
N GLN A 178 -16.01 18.18 -3.45
CA GLN A 178 -15.61 18.01 -2.06
C GLN A 178 -15.92 19.27 -1.28
N LYS A 179 -16.60 19.13 -0.14
CA LYS A 179 -16.88 20.27 0.73
C LYS A 179 -15.56 20.83 1.28
N LEU A 180 -15.38 22.13 1.13
CA LEU A 180 -14.35 22.90 1.79
C LEU A 180 -14.84 23.18 3.21
N THR A 181 -14.49 22.29 4.13
CA THR A 181 -14.89 22.42 5.51
C THR A 181 -13.71 22.74 6.40
N SER A 182 -13.93 23.57 7.40
CA SER A 182 -13.06 23.60 8.59
C SER A 182 -13.29 22.38 9.52
N SER A 183 -14.30 21.53 9.25
CA SER A 183 -14.66 20.34 10.04
C SER A 183 -15.43 19.31 9.21
N PRO A 184 -15.13 18.00 9.30
CA PRO A 184 -15.60 16.97 8.36
C PRO A 184 -17.14 16.83 8.26
N PRO A 185 -17.69 16.44 7.09
CA PRO A 185 -19.13 16.39 6.85
C PRO A 185 -19.85 15.26 7.62
N SER A 186 -21.09 15.50 8.03
CA SER A 186 -22.02 14.48 8.54
C SER A 186 -22.62 13.68 7.38
N ILE A 187 -22.15 12.44 7.20
CA ILE A 187 -22.72 11.45 6.28
C ILE A 187 -23.56 10.48 7.12
N SER A 188 -24.53 9.77 6.52
CA SER A 188 -25.04 8.52 7.10
C SER A 188 -23.86 7.67 7.56
N THR A 189 -23.90 7.16 8.78
CA THR A 189 -22.78 6.48 9.42
C THR A 189 -22.18 5.42 8.49
N THR A 190 -20.98 5.67 7.97
CA THR A 190 -20.23 4.66 7.21
C THR A 190 -19.90 3.47 8.13
N PRO A 191 -19.66 2.26 7.63
CA PRO A 191 -19.22 1.14 8.46
C PRO A 191 -18.01 1.49 9.36
N ARG A 192 -17.11 2.33 8.85
CA ARG A 192 -15.99 2.91 9.60
C ARG A 192 -16.47 3.83 10.73
N GLN A 193 -17.31 4.81 10.44
CA GLN A 193 -17.85 5.72 11.46
C GLN A 193 -18.65 4.96 12.52
N GLU A 194 -19.42 3.94 12.13
CA GLU A 194 -20.16 3.09 13.06
C GLU A 194 -19.24 2.37 14.05
N LEU A 195 -18.07 1.90 13.61
CA LEU A 195 -17.07 1.32 14.52
C LEU A 195 -16.53 2.38 15.48
N PHE A 196 -16.23 3.59 15.00
CA PHE A 196 -15.70 4.69 15.82
C PHE A 196 -16.73 5.36 16.73
N ASP A 197 -18.03 5.19 16.48
CA ASP A 197 -19.12 5.64 17.35
C ASP A 197 -19.27 4.74 18.60
N ARG A 198 -18.56 3.62 18.66
CA ARG A 198 -18.58 2.74 19.83
C ARG A 198 -18.01 3.42 21.06
N PRO A 199 -18.53 3.11 22.26
CA PRO A 199 -18.01 3.69 23.50
C PRO A 199 -16.54 3.32 23.68
N LEU A 200 -15.77 4.30 24.18
CA LEU A 200 -14.38 4.12 24.58
C LEU A 200 -14.21 2.90 25.50
N PRO A 201 -13.13 2.12 25.35
CA PRO A 201 -12.81 1.05 26.29
C PRO A 201 -12.69 1.65 27.70
N ARG A 202 -13.44 1.10 28.66
CA ARG A 202 -13.22 1.40 30.09
C ARG A 202 -12.18 0.43 30.63
N SER A 203 -11.43 0.84 31.65
CA SER A 203 -10.51 -0.06 32.34
C SER A 203 -11.22 -1.34 32.77
N ASP A 204 -10.59 -2.48 32.51
CA ASP A 204 -11.06 -3.79 32.91
C ASP A 204 -9.88 -4.72 33.24
N ALA A 205 -10.13 -6.04 33.31
CA ALA A 205 -9.10 -7.02 33.61
C ALA A 205 -8.04 -7.19 32.49
N LYS A 206 -8.30 -6.69 31.29
CA LYS A 206 -7.46 -6.86 30.09
C LYS A 206 -6.63 -5.60 29.80
N TRP A 207 -7.15 -4.41 30.09
CA TRP A 207 -6.43 -3.14 29.91
C TRP A 207 -6.78 -2.10 30.97
N GLN A 208 -5.84 -1.18 31.19
CA GLN A 208 -6.01 -0.02 32.04
C GLN A 208 -6.04 1.26 31.21
N VAL A 209 -7.05 2.10 31.46
CA VAL A 209 -7.14 3.44 30.88
C VAL A 209 -6.74 4.47 31.93
N GLN A 210 -5.72 5.27 31.62
CA GLN A 210 -5.25 6.38 32.46
C GLN A 210 -5.04 7.63 31.60
N GLY A 211 -5.95 8.60 31.73
CA GLY A 211 -5.93 9.79 30.88
C GLY A 211 -6.12 9.42 29.40
N ARG A 212 -5.09 9.64 28.59
CA ARG A 212 -5.05 9.32 27.15
C ARG A 212 -4.22 8.08 26.83
N SER A 213 -3.74 7.34 27.83
CA SER A 213 -3.04 6.07 27.63
C SER A 213 -3.99 4.90 27.91
N ILE A 214 -3.95 3.91 27.01
CA ILE A 214 -4.64 2.62 27.14
C ILE A 214 -3.56 1.55 27.14
N ARG A 215 -3.33 0.91 28.29
CA ARG A 215 -2.30 -0.11 28.45
C ARG A 215 -2.90 -1.51 28.57
N PHE A 216 -2.58 -2.40 27.66
CA PHE A 216 -2.88 -3.82 27.80
C PHE A 216 -2.03 -4.41 28.92
N LEU A 217 -2.68 -5.15 29.81
CA LEU A 217 -2.03 -5.75 30.98
C LEU A 217 -1.26 -7.02 30.57
N LYS A 218 -0.27 -7.42 31.38
CA LYS A 218 0.45 -8.68 31.17
C LYS A 218 -0.51 -9.88 31.29
N GLY A 219 -0.25 -10.95 30.55
CA GLY A 219 -1.06 -12.17 30.54
C GLY A 219 -1.83 -12.39 29.24
N ARG A 220 -2.62 -13.47 29.20
CA ARG A 220 -3.41 -13.86 28.03
C ARG A 220 -4.84 -13.32 28.13
N HIS A 221 -5.24 -12.56 27.12
CA HIS A 221 -6.55 -11.90 27.06
C HIS A 221 -7.31 -12.36 25.82
N ALA A 222 -8.46 -13.00 26.01
CA ALA A 222 -9.38 -13.31 24.93
C ALA A 222 -10.20 -12.06 24.57
N ILE A 223 -10.18 -11.67 23.30
CA ILE A 223 -10.85 -10.49 22.75
C ILE A 223 -11.91 -10.96 21.76
N ALA A 224 -13.16 -10.98 22.20
CA ALA A 224 -14.30 -11.45 21.41
C ALA A 224 -15.00 -10.35 20.59
N GLU A 225 -14.51 -9.12 20.67
CA GLU A 225 -15.12 -7.94 20.05
C GLU A 225 -14.06 -7.01 19.44
N MET A 226 -14.48 -6.12 18.54
CA MET A 226 -13.59 -5.09 18.02
C MET A 226 -13.29 -4.06 19.12
N ILE A 227 -12.02 -3.99 19.53
CA ILE A 227 -11.49 -2.88 20.30
C ILE A 227 -11.36 -1.70 19.34
N VAL A 228 -12.09 -0.63 19.61
CA VAL A 228 -12.02 0.60 18.81
C VAL A 228 -11.47 1.73 19.65
N VAL A 229 -10.37 2.32 19.20
CA VAL A 229 -9.73 3.45 19.89
C VAL A 229 -9.79 4.69 19.00
N PRO A 230 -10.44 5.79 19.42
CA PRO A 230 -10.50 7.01 18.64
C PRO A 230 -9.18 7.78 18.70
N GLU A 231 -9.11 8.92 18.01
CA GLU A 231 -7.95 9.82 18.02
C GLU A 231 -7.67 10.39 19.41
N GLY A 232 -6.42 10.80 19.64
CA GLY A 232 -6.00 11.48 20.87
C GLY A 232 -5.65 10.54 22.02
N TYR A 233 -5.48 9.24 21.76
CA TYR A 233 -5.01 8.24 22.71
C TYR A 233 -3.64 7.71 22.31
N THR A 234 -3.12 6.79 23.12
CA THR A 234 -1.94 5.99 22.83
C THR A 234 -2.16 4.60 23.40
N LEU A 235 -1.97 3.56 22.59
CA LEU A 235 -2.10 2.18 23.06
C LEU A 235 -0.72 1.63 23.39
N GLU A 236 -0.61 0.95 24.51
CA GLU A 236 0.63 0.41 25.02
C GLU A 236 0.49 -1.07 25.40
N ALA A 237 1.52 -1.86 25.16
CA ALA A 237 1.65 -3.20 25.73
C ALA A 237 3.11 -3.52 26.02
N GLY A 238 3.35 -4.36 27.03
CA GLY A 238 4.68 -4.77 27.46
C GLY A 238 4.91 -6.27 27.34
N PRO A 239 6.08 -6.77 27.80
CA PRO A 239 6.47 -8.17 27.65
C PRO A 239 5.51 -9.15 28.32
N GLY A 240 5.27 -10.29 27.65
CA GLY A 240 4.38 -11.35 28.13
C GLY A 240 2.88 -11.04 28.04
N THR A 241 2.51 -10.00 27.29
CA THR A 241 1.10 -9.75 26.90
C THR A 241 0.72 -10.62 25.71
N THR A 242 -0.41 -11.31 25.80
CA THR A 242 -1.02 -12.02 24.67
C THR A 242 -2.44 -11.50 24.44
N LEU A 243 -2.73 -11.04 23.22
CA LEU A 243 -4.07 -10.69 22.76
C LEU A 243 -4.54 -11.78 21.80
N ASP A 244 -5.55 -12.54 22.20
CA ASP A 244 -6.15 -13.61 21.40
C ASP A 244 -7.51 -13.16 20.86
N PHE A 245 -7.52 -12.74 19.60
CA PHE A 245 -8.69 -12.25 18.88
C PHE A 245 -9.54 -13.44 18.41
N ILE A 246 -10.71 -13.61 19.03
CA ILE A 246 -11.62 -14.74 18.81
C ILE A 246 -13.02 -14.24 18.46
N SER A 247 -13.88 -15.10 17.94
CA SER A 247 -15.27 -14.76 17.59
C SER A 247 -15.43 -13.47 16.77
N GLY A 248 -14.47 -13.14 15.90
CA GLY A 248 -14.45 -11.92 15.10
C GLY A 248 -14.00 -10.65 15.82
N GLY A 249 -13.40 -10.77 17.02
CA GLY A 249 -12.73 -9.66 17.70
C GLY A 249 -11.49 -9.17 16.97
N GLY A 250 -11.02 -7.97 17.29
CA GLY A 250 -9.89 -7.35 16.59
C GLY A 250 -9.53 -5.99 17.16
N LEU A 251 -8.61 -5.27 16.51
CA LEU A 251 -8.23 -3.91 16.90
C LEU A 251 -8.39 -2.95 15.72
N LEU A 252 -9.09 -1.84 15.96
CA LEU A 252 -9.11 -0.68 15.09
C LEU A 252 -8.74 0.57 15.91
N SER A 253 -7.59 1.16 15.64
CA SER A 253 -7.12 2.34 16.35
C SER A 253 -6.96 3.52 15.39
N ALA A 254 -7.53 4.68 15.73
CA ALA A 254 -7.17 5.97 15.13
C ALA A 254 -6.05 6.68 15.93
N SER A 255 -5.41 5.97 16.86
CA SER A 255 -4.33 6.44 17.71
C SER A 255 -3.07 5.58 17.53
N PRO A 256 -1.86 6.12 17.77
CA PRO A 256 -0.63 5.36 17.68
C PRO A 256 -0.56 4.22 18.69
N VAL A 257 0.25 3.21 18.36
CA VAL A 257 0.54 2.06 19.22
C VAL A 257 2.03 1.99 19.56
N HIS A 258 2.34 1.69 20.81
CA HIS A 258 3.70 1.46 21.33
C HIS A 258 3.75 0.11 22.03
N LEU A 259 4.20 -0.91 21.31
CA LEU A 259 4.26 -2.29 21.78
C LEU A 259 5.73 -2.68 21.95
N SER A 260 6.18 -2.93 23.18
CA SER A 260 7.57 -3.26 23.47
C SER A 260 7.64 -4.59 24.23
N GLY A 261 7.89 -5.66 23.49
CA GLY A 261 8.13 -7.00 24.01
C GLY A 261 9.61 -7.22 24.35
N ARG A 262 9.97 -8.49 24.56
CA ARG A 262 11.36 -8.96 24.71
C ARG A 262 11.58 -10.26 23.94
N PRO A 263 12.80 -10.65 23.57
CA PRO A 263 13.06 -11.92 22.90
C PRO A 263 12.49 -13.13 23.66
N GLU A 264 12.60 -13.14 24.98
CA GLU A 264 12.15 -14.25 25.85
C GLU A 264 10.67 -14.15 26.23
N GLU A 265 10.09 -12.95 26.17
CA GLU A 265 8.70 -12.66 26.50
C GLU A 265 8.09 -11.72 25.44
N PRO A 266 7.94 -12.18 24.19
CA PRO A 266 7.39 -11.34 23.13
C PRO A 266 5.94 -10.99 23.42
N ILE A 267 5.46 -9.92 22.80
CA ILE A 267 4.03 -9.65 22.74
C ILE A 267 3.43 -10.55 21.65
N LEU A 268 2.41 -11.34 21.97
CA LEU A 268 1.73 -12.20 21.01
C LEU A 268 0.34 -11.64 20.67
N ILE A 269 0.11 -11.32 19.41
CA ILE A 269 -1.20 -10.92 18.89
C ILE A 269 -1.65 -12.02 17.94
N THR A 270 -2.68 -12.77 18.31
CA THR A 270 -3.05 -14.00 17.61
C THR A 270 -4.55 -14.20 17.50
N SER A 271 -4.96 -15.23 16.76
CA SER A 271 -6.32 -15.75 16.75
C SER A 271 -6.31 -17.27 16.82
N SER A 272 -6.68 -17.80 17.98
CA SER A 272 -6.68 -19.25 18.23
C SER A 272 -7.79 -20.00 17.48
N ASP A 273 -8.92 -19.34 17.21
CA ASP A 273 -10.02 -19.89 16.41
C ASP A 273 -9.95 -19.47 14.92
N GLY A 274 -8.93 -18.70 14.55
CA GLY A 274 -8.70 -18.20 13.20
C GLY A 274 -9.74 -17.20 12.72
N SER A 275 -10.55 -16.61 13.59
CA SER A 275 -11.58 -15.61 13.26
C SER A 275 -11.16 -14.15 13.48
N GLY A 276 -9.96 -13.93 14.04
CA GLY A 276 -9.47 -12.61 14.46
C GLY A 276 -9.45 -11.60 13.33
N ASN A 277 -10.13 -10.47 13.55
CA ASN A 277 -10.54 -9.50 12.56
C ASN A 277 -9.56 -8.32 12.45
N GLY A 278 -8.30 -8.65 12.22
CA GLY A 278 -7.23 -7.71 11.94
C GLY A 278 -6.69 -6.91 13.12
N PHE A 279 -5.51 -6.34 12.89
CA PHE A 279 -4.89 -5.31 13.71
C PHE A 279 -4.68 -4.07 12.83
N THR A 280 -5.57 -3.08 12.95
CA THR A 280 -5.60 -1.92 12.05
C THR A 280 -5.36 -0.62 12.81
N VAL A 281 -4.40 0.19 12.34
CA VAL A 281 -4.06 1.49 12.90
C VAL A 281 -4.16 2.57 11.81
N LEU A 282 -5.13 3.47 11.94
CA LEU A 282 -5.41 4.59 11.04
C LEU A 282 -5.07 5.91 11.74
N ALA A 283 -3.80 6.11 12.06
CA ALA A 283 -3.32 7.23 12.88
C ALA A 283 -2.46 8.18 12.02
N PRO A 284 -3.08 9.06 11.21
CA PRO A 284 -2.35 9.90 10.29
C PRO A 284 -1.40 10.86 11.03
N ASN A 285 -0.17 10.96 10.56
CA ASN A 285 0.91 11.79 11.12
C ASN A 285 1.30 11.44 12.57
N ALA A 286 0.95 10.24 13.06
CA ALA A 286 1.38 9.74 14.36
C ALA A 286 2.47 8.68 14.21
N ALA A 287 3.36 8.60 15.19
CA ALA A 287 4.42 7.58 15.22
C ALA A 287 3.97 6.36 16.03
N SER A 288 4.02 5.18 15.42
CA SER A 288 3.84 3.89 16.09
C SER A 288 5.15 3.13 16.15
N SER A 289 5.37 2.38 17.23
CA SER A 289 6.59 1.59 17.43
C SER A 289 6.24 0.21 17.95
N LEU A 290 6.75 -0.83 17.28
CA LEU A 290 6.56 -2.21 17.67
C LEU A 290 7.91 -2.90 17.72
N GLU A 291 8.20 -3.53 18.85
CA GLU A 291 9.45 -4.24 19.09
C GLU A 291 9.15 -5.60 19.74
N TYR A 292 9.72 -6.69 19.20
CA TYR A 292 9.47 -8.06 19.67
C TYR A 292 7.98 -8.42 19.74
N VAL A 293 7.24 -8.14 18.65
CA VAL A 293 5.81 -8.45 18.51
C VAL A 293 5.62 -9.58 17.49
N VAL A 294 4.84 -10.59 17.86
CA VAL A 294 4.46 -11.70 16.99
C VAL A 294 2.99 -11.57 16.62
N PHE A 295 2.71 -11.44 15.33
CA PHE A 295 1.38 -11.51 14.74
C PHE A 295 1.17 -12.89 14.11
N GLU A 296 0.15 -13.61 14.55
CA GLU A 296 -0.08 -14.99 14.10
C GLU A 296 -1.57 -15.31 13.87
N ARG A 297 -1.92 -15.96 12.74
CA ARG A 297 -3.29 -16.49 12.46
C ARG A 297 -4.40 -15.45 12.34
N LEU A 298 -4.03 -14.18 12.22
CA LEU A 298 -4.98 -13.07 12.01
C LEU A 298 -5.53 -13.07 10.57
N ARG A 299 -6.79 -12.66 10.43
CA ARG A 299 -7.38 -12.27 9.13
C ARG A 299 -7.32 -10.76 8.97
N ALA A 300 -7.59 -10.29 7.76
CA ALA A 300 -7.78 -8.86 7.52
C ALA A 300 -9.12 -8.36 8.08
N LEU A 301 -9.15 -7.09 8.50
CA LEU A 301 -10.36 -6.43 9.00
C LEU A 301 -11.47 -6.47 7.94
N GLN A 302 -12.62 -7.02 8.33
CA GLN A 302 -13.86 -7.02 7.55
C GLN A 302 -15.00 -6.53 8.43
N TRP A 303 -15.66 -5.46 8.02
CA TRP A 303 -16.81 -4.89 8.71
C TRP A 303 -17.82 -4.30 7.74
N LYS A 304 -18.97 -4.98 7.56
CA LYS A 304 -20.08 -4.55 6.68
C LYS A 304 -19.63 -4.06 5.30
N GLY A 305 -18.74 -4.82 4.65
CA GLY A 305 -18.19 -4.50 3.33
C GLY A 305 -16.96 -3.57 3.35
N TRP A 306 -16.66 -2.88 4.46
CA TRP A 306 -15.37 -2.23 4.62
C TRP A 306 -14.32 -3.29 4.93
N THR A 307 -13.35 -3.45 4.02
CA THR A 307 -12.37 -4.53 4.06
C THR A 307 -10.97 -3.95 3.91
N GLN A 308 -10.06 -4.39 4.78
CA GLN A 308 -8.61 -4.22 4.59
C GLN A 308 -8.04 -5.47 3.91
N THR A 309 -6.85 -5.35 3.32
CA THR A 309 -6.14 -6.46 2.66
C THR A 309 -5.18 -7.16 3.61
N GLY A 310 -4.55 -6.37 4.49
CA GLY A 310 -3.61 -6.85 5.49
C GLY A 310 -4.23 -7.43 6.77
N ALA A 311 -3.63 -8.49 7.30
CA ALA A 311 -3.88 -8.95 8.68
C ALA A 311 -3.45 -7.89 9.71
N VAL A 312 -2.34 -7.21 9.41
CA VAL A 312 -1.88 -6.02 10.11
C VAL A 312 -1.87 -4.86 9.12
N THR A 313 -2.47 -3.73 9.48
CA THR A 313 -2.55 -2.57 8.60
C THR A 313 -2.21 -1.29 9.34
N PHE A 314 -1.34 -0.47 8.76
CA PHE A 314 -1.16 0.92 9.19
C PHE A 314 -1.42 1.87 8.02
N SER A 315 -2.04 3.01 8.31
CA SER A 315 -2.32 4.03 7.30
C SER A 315 -1.95 5.44 7.77
N GLY A 316 -1.18 6.16 6.95
CA GLY A 316 -0.82 7.56 7.15
C GLY A 316 0.20 7.83 8.26
N ALA A 317 0.85 6.80 8.80
CA ALA A 317 1.64 6.89 10.03
C ALA A 317 3.17 6.83 9.79
N GLU A 318 3.95 7.28 10.76
CA GLU A 318 5.34 6.81 10.89
C GLU A 318 5.31 5.48 11.65
N VAL A 319 5.92 4.43 11.09
CA VAL A 319 5.85 3.07 11.64
C VAL A 319 7.25 2.51 11.78
N ARG A 320 7.67 2.32 13.04
CA ARG A 320 8.89 1.60 13.40
C ARG A 320 8.56 0.16 13.78
N LEU A 321 9.22 -0.80 13.14
CA LEU A 321 9.09 -2.23 13.39
C LEU A 321 10.48 -2.81 13.63
N ALA A 322 10.72 -3.38 14.80
CA ALA A 322 12.00 -4.00 15.16
C ALA A 322 11.75 -5.42 15.69
N ASP A 323 12.43 -6.41 15.10
CA ASP A 323 12.38 -7.79 15.59
C ASP A 323 10.93 -8.36 15.68
N CYS A 324 10.05 -7.93 14.76
CA CYS A 324 8.66 -8.38 14.67
C CYS A 324 8.52 -9.61 13.76
N ILE A 325 7.53 -10.44 14.04
CA ILE A 325 7.23 -11.65 13.26
C ILE A 325 5.78 -11.61 12.78
N PHE A 326 5.57 -11.82 11.48
CA PHE A 326 4.26 -11.98 10.85
C PHE A 326 4.20 -13.39 10.27
N ARG A 327 3.36 -14.27 10.84
CA ARG A 327 3.33 -15.67 10.42
C ARG A 327 1.95 -16.30 10.38
N PHE A 328 1.77 -17.26 9.48
CA PHE A 328 0.53 -18.04 9.38
C PHE A 328 -0.74 -17.16 9.32
N THR A 329 -0.65 -15.98 8.71
CA THR A 329 -1.79 -15.07 8.56
C THR A 329 -2.83 -15.69 7.61
N ASN A 330 -4.02 -15.14 7.58
CA ASN A 330 -5.11 -15.57 6.70
C ASN A 330 -5.75 -14.35 6.03
N SER A 331 -4.93 -13.67 5.25
CA SER A 331 -5.19 -12.38 4.59
C SER A 331 -4.44 -12.34 3.26
N GLU A 332 -4.74 -11.33 2.44
CA GLU A 332 -3.94 -11.08 1.23
C GLU A 332 -2.51 -10.68 1.62
N ASP A 333 -2.38 -9.74 2.57
CA ASP A 333 -1.06 -9.29 3.03
C ASP A 333 -0.87 -9.70 4.49
N ALA A 334 0.31 -10.18 4.86
CA ALA A 334 0.63 -10.33 6.28
C ALA A 334 0.72 -8.95 6.96
N LEU A 335 1.38 -8.01 6.29
CA LEU A 335 1.44 -6.59 6.64
C LEU A 335 1.09 -5.75 5.42
N ASN A 336 0.21 -4.76 5.60
CA ASN A 336 -0.07 -3.74 4.59
C ASN A 336 0.19 -2.35 5.21
N LEU A 337 1.09 -1.57 4.60
CA LEU A 337 1.36 -0.19 5.00
C LEU A 337 0.92 0.75 3.88
N VAL A 338 0.06 1.71 4.20
CA VAL A 338 -0.48 2.67 3.23
C VAL A 338 -0.09 4.09 3.61
N GLN A 339 0.56 4.82 2.72
CA GLN A 339 1.01 6.21 2.96
C GLN A 339 1.83 6.37 4.24
N CYS A 340 2.69 5.39 4.54
CA CYS A 340 3.49 5.37 5.76
C CYS A 340 4.94 5.79 5.51
N LYS A 341 5.58 6.33 6.56
CA LYS A 341 7.04 6.37 6.67
C LYS A 341 7.50 5.15 7.46
N VAL A 342 8.32 4.31 6.83
CA VAL A 342 8.66 2.97 7.32
C VAL A 342 10.10 2.94 7.82
N ASP A 343 10.28 2.40 9.02
CA ASP A 343 11.59 2.04 9.59
C ASP A 343 11.47 0.59 10.09
N MET A 344 11.85 -0.37 9.24
CA MET A 344 11.74 -1.80 9.53
C MET A 344 13.12 -2.43 9.68
N ASP A 345 13.33 -3.13 10.79
CA ASP A 345 14.61 -3.75 11.13
C ASP A 345 14.42 -5.16 11.70
N ARG A 346 15.17 -6.14 11.17
CA ARG A 346 15.16 -7.55 11.62
C ARG A 346 13.76 -8.19 11.72
N CYS A 347 12.86 -7.87 10.80
CA CYS A 347 11.52 -8.45 10.81
C CYS A 347 11.45 -9.75 10.00
N LEU A 348 10.55 -10.67 10.39
CA LEU A 348 10.34 -11.95 9.72
C LEU A 348 8.90 -12.10 9.22
N PHE A 349 8.75 -12.39 7.94
CA PHE A 349 7.51 -12.82 7.31
C PHE A 349 7.62 -14.30 6.98
N LEU A 350 6.70 -15.12 7.47
CA LEU A 350 6.81 -16.58 7.39
C LEU A 350 5.47 -17.27 7.11
N ASP A 351 5.45 -18.14 6.11
CA ASP A 351 4.29 -18.99 5.79
C ASP A 351 3.00 -18.16 5.65
N THR A 352 3.03 -17.20 4.73
CA THR A 352 1.89 -16.31 4.43
C THR A 352 1.14 -16.83 3.19
N PRO A 353 -0.21 -16.80 3.16
CA PRO A 353 -0.99 -17.42 2.09
C PRO A 353 -1.05 -16.59 0.81
N SER A 354 -0.52 -15.36 0.83
CA SER A 354 -0.30 -14.51 -0.34
C SER A 354 0.93 -13.63 -0.07
N ASP A 355 0.80 -12.30 -0.03
CA ASP A 355 1.95 -11.41 0.05
C ASP A 355 2.50 -11.35 1.47
N GLY A 356 3.83 -11.27 1.58
CA GLY A 356 4.48 -11.06 2.87
C GLY A 356 4.23 -9.65 3.38
N PHE A 357 4.62 -8.67 2.57
CA PHE A 357 4.48 -7.26 2.87
C PHE A 357 4.11 -6.47 1.62
N ASP A 358 2.98 -5.77 1.70
CA ASP A 358 2.54 -4.80 0.72
C ASP A 358 2.77 -3.37 1.23
N CYS A 359 3.50 -2.57 0.46
CA CYS A 359 3.76 -1.16 0.77
C CYS A 359 3.25 -0.25 -0.34
N ASP A 360 2.14 0.42 -0.01
CA ASP A 360 1.42 1.34 -0.85
C ASP A 360 1.77 2.79 -0.50
N PHE A 361 2.40 3.51 -1.42
CA PHE A 361 2.73 4.94 -1.31
C PHE A 361 3.59 5.25 -0.08
N CYS A 362 4.45 4.31 0.28
CA CYS A 362 5.34 4.40 1.41
C CYS A 362 6.63 5.16 1.07
N THR A 363 7.29 5.65 2.11
CA THR A 363 8.71 6.02 2.07
C THR A 363 9.46 5.38 3.22
N GLY A 364 10.78 5.19 3.10
CA GLY A 364 11.60 4.77 4.23
C GLY A 364 12.54 3.60 3.93
N GLU A 365 12.80 2.78 4.93
CA GLU A 365 13.86 1.79 4.90
C GLU A 365 13.50 0.46 5.58
N ILE A 366 14.05 -0.63 5.02
CA ILE A 366 13.92 -2.00 5.51
C ILE A 366 15.33 -2.60 5.59
N ARG A 367 15.69 -3.17 6.74
CA ARG A 367 17.03 -3.73 7.01
C ARG A 367 16.94 -5.09 7.69
N GLY A 368 17.84 -6.00 7.30
CA GLY A 368 18.02 -7.25 8.04
C GLY A 368 16.79 -8.17 8.06
N SER A 369 15.82 -7.96 7.18
CA SER A 369 14.51 -8.62 7.22
C SER A 369 14.48 -9.87 6.33
N SER A 370 13.60 -10.81 6.67
CA SER A 370 13.46 -12.09 5.96
C SER A 370 12.03 -12.36 5.56
N PHE A 371 11.85 -12.82 4.32
CA PHE A 371 10.56 -13.21 3.75
C PHE A 371 10.65 -14.66 3.31
N LYS A 372 9.87 -15.54 3.96
CA LYS A 372 10.02 -16.99 3.83
C LYS A 372 8.68 -17.64 3.56
N LYS A 373 8.58 -18.41 2.48
CA LYS A 373 7.36 -19.15 2.13
C LYS A 373 6.13 -18.25 2.04
N CYS A 374 6.31 -17.07 1.44
CA CYS A 374 5.19 -16.22 1.06
C CYS A 374 4.58 -16.82 -0.21
N ALA A 375 3.32 -17.25 -0.17
CA ALA A 375 2.74 -17.98 -1.30
C ALA A 375 2.57 -17.12 -2.57
N ASN A 376 2.68 -15.80 -2.45
CA ASN A 376 2.72 -14.87 -3.57
C ASN A 376 4.02 -14.02 -3.55
N ASP A 377 3.94 -12.68 -3.51
CA ASP A 377 5.12 -11.82 -3.52
C ASP A 377 5.71 -11.67 -2.09
N GLY A 378 7.03 -11.66 -1.96
CA GLY A 378 7.68 -11.40 -0.66
C GLY A 378 7.47 -9.96 -0.21
N LEU A 379 7.86 -9.03 -1.08
CA LEU A 379 7.65 -7.59 -0.96
C LEU A 379 6.97 -7.08 -2.25
N ASP A 380 5.76 -6.52 -2.17
CA ASP A 380 5.11 -5.79 -3.28
C ASP A 380 5.06 -4.29 -2.98
N LEU A 381 5.41 -3.49 -3.99
CA LEU A 381 5.50 -2.04 -3.90
C LEU A 381 4.62 -1.39 -4.96
N SER A 382 3.86 -0.40 -4.53
CA SER A 382 3.00 0.41 -5.41
C SER A 382 3.14 1.89 -5.02
N GLY A 383 3.61 2.72 -5.94
CA GLY A 383 3.83 4.16 -5.70
C GLY A 383 4.83 4.50 -4.58
N SER A 384 5.70 3.56 -4.20
CA SER A 384 6.54 3.61 -2.99
C SER A 384 8.00 3.98 -3.28
N ARG A 385 8.70 4.50 -2.25
CA ARG A 385 10.12 4.88 -2.31
C ARG A 385 10.89 4.28 -1.15
N LEU A 386 11.58 3.18 -1.38
CA LEU A 386 12.20 2.43 -0.30
C LEU A 386 13.69 2.18 -0.52
N ARG A 387 14.41 2.11 0.60
CA ARG A 387 15.73 1.51 0.72
C ARG A 387 15.58 0.13 1.35
N LEU A 388 16.11 -0.91 0.73
CA LEU A 388 16.11 -2.28 1.25
C LEU A 388 17.55 -2.77 1.40
N GLU A 389 17.95 -3.23 2.58
CA GLU A 389 19.32 -3.65 2.84
C GLU A 389 19.41 -4.99 3.55
N SER A 390 20.43 -5.78 3.23
CA SER A 390 20.83 -6.97 4.00
C SER A 390 19.65 -7.91 4.27
N SER A 391 18.80 -8.12 3.27
CA SER A 391 17.52 -8.82 3.43
C SER A 391 17.43 -10.07 2.53
N ALA A 392 16.66 -11.05 2.97
CA ALA A 392 16.57 -12.36 2.33
C ALA A 392 15.14 -12.75 1.97
N PHE A 393 14.97 -13.35 0.79
CA PHE A 393 13.71 -13.85 0.26
C PHE A 393 13.90 -15.32 -0.12
N GLU A 394 13.07 -16.19 0.44
CA GLU A 394 13.23 -17.63 0.34
C GLU A 394 11.87 -18.30 0.10
N ASP A 395 11.75 -19.08 -0.98
CA ASP A 395 10.52 -19.78 -1.33
C ASP A 395 9.30 -18.85 -1.51
N CYS A 396 9.47 -17.67 -2.12
CA CYS A 396 8.32 -16.82 -2.49
C CYS A 396 7.62 -17.40 -3.74
N GLY A 397 6.30 -17.52 -3.70
CA GLY A 397 5.51 -18.26 -4.69
C GLY A 397 5.33 -17.56 -6.04
N GLU A 398 5.53 -16.24 -6.12
CA GLU A 398 5.52 -15.51 -7.40
C GLU A 398 6.81 -14.71 -7.61
N LYS A 399 7.04 -13.60 -6.89
CA LYS A 399 8.30 -12.85 -6.90
C LYS A 399 8.90 -12.74 -5.51
N GLY A 400 10.23 -12.74 -5.44
CA GLY A 400 10.91 -12.27 -4.23
C GLY A 400 10.56 -10.81 -3.96
N ILE A 401 10.82 -9.95 -4.94
CA ILE A 401 10.53 -8.51 -4.87
C ILE A 401 9.76 -8.07 -6.13
N SER A 402 8.68 -7.33 -5.92
CA SER A 402 7.85 -6.71 -6.95
C SER A 402 7.87 -5.18 -6.78
N VAL A 403 8.31 -4.48 -7.82
CA VAL A 403 8.42 -3.01 -7.81
C VAL A 403 7.50 -2.43 -8.87
N GLY A 404 6.34 -1.92 -8.47
CA GLY A 404 5.28 -1.51 -9.38
C GLY A 404 4.79 -0.07 -9.23
N GLU A 405 3.95 0.32 -10.20
CA GLU A 405 3.15 1.54 -10.16
C GLU A 405 3.94 2.81 -9.80
N ARG A 406 5.01 3.12 -10.55
CA ARG A 406 5.91 4.28 -10.34
C ARG A 406 6.68 4.25 -9.01
N SER A 407 7.00 3.07 -8.51
CA SER A 407 7.88 2.95 -7.34
C SER A 407 9.34 3.21 -7.69
N ASP A 408 10.11 3.67 -6.70
CA ASP A 408 11.55 3.84 -6.74
C ASP A 408 12.16 2.96 -5.62
N LEU A 409 12.93 1.92 -5.98
CA LEU A 409 13.58 1.03 -5.01
C LEU A 409 15.10 1.12 -5.12
N ALA A 410 15.80 1.25 -4.00
CA ALA A 410 17.23 0.99 -3.92
C ALA A 410 17.48 -0.20 -3.01
N CYS A 411 18.12 -1.24 -3.52
CA CYS A 411 18.39 -2.45 -2.75
C CYS A 411 19.88 -2.83 -2.71
N PHE A 412 20.34 -3.28 -1.54
CA PHE A 412 21.74 -3.56 -1.22
C PHE A 412 21.85 -4.87 -0.46
N ASP A 413 22.80 -5.72 -0.85
CA ASP A 413 23.09 -6.99 -0.15
C ASP A 413 21.82 -7.86 -0.01
N ILE A 414 21.21 -8.19 -1.14
CA ILE A 414 19.94 -8.93 -1.20
C ILE A 414 20.19 -10.36 -1.63
N ARG A 415 19.59 -11.32 -0.93
CA ARG A 415 19.54 -12.72 -1.37
C ARG A 415 18.12 -13.11 -1.71
N ILE A 416 17.91 -13.66 -2.91
CA ILE A 416 16.63 -14.24 -3.33
C ILE A 416 16.88 -15.67 -3.79
N GLU A 417 16.13 -16.60 -3.19
CA GLU A 417 16.31 -18.03 -3.39
C GLU A 417 14.97 -18.73 -3.60
N ARG A 418 14.93 -19.62 -4.61
CA ARG A 418 13.79 -20.51 -4.91
C ARG A 418 12.46 -19.77 -5.13
N SER A 419 12.52 -18.56 -5.68
CA SER A 419 11.34 -17.83 -6.16
C SER A 419 11.21 -17.93 -7.69
N PRO A 420 10.00 -18.07 -8.29
CA PRO A 420 9.86 -18.10 -9.73
C PRO A 420 10.47 -16.88 -10.42
N THR A 421 10.22 -15.68 -9.89
CA THR A 421 10.92 -14.46 -10.29
C THR A 421 11.71 -13.90 -9.11
N GLY A 422 12.97 -13.50 -9.33
CA GLY A 422 13.79 -12.84 -8.33
C GLY A 422 13.28 -11.43 -8.04
N LEU A 423 13.59 -10.50 -8.95
CA LEU A 423 13.19 -9.09 -8.87
C LEU A 423 12.42 -8.70 -10.14
N ALA A 424 11.18 -8.26 -9.98
CA ALA A 424 10.39 -7.67 -11.05
C ALA A 424 10.26 -6.16 -10.91
N VAL A 425 10.36 -5.44 -12.02
CA VAL A 425 10.11 -4.00 -12.08
C VAL A 425 9.07 -3.73 -13.15
N LYS A 426 7.95 -3.14 -12.75
CA LYS A 426 6.78 -2.92 -13.60
C LYS A 426 6.31 -1.47 -13.61
N ASP A 427 5.57 -1.08 -14.64
CA ASP A 427 4.68 0.09 -14.61
C ASP A 427 5.38 1.44 -14.29
N HIS A 428 6.40 1.78 -15.08
CA HIS A 428 7.19 3.02 -14.98
C HIS A 428 7.96 3.18 -13.66
N SER A 429 8.19 2.06 -12.98
CA SER A 429 9.02 2.00 -11.78
C SER A 429 10.50 1.96 -12.13
N VAL A 430 11.31 2.40 -11.17
CA VAL A 430 12.78 2.39 -11.25
C VAL A 430 13.30 1.60 -10.06
N ALA A 431 14.20 0.66 -10.30
CA ALA A 431 14.94 0.01 -9.24
C ALA A 431 16.44 0.07 -9.50
N ILE A 432 17.21 0.18 -8.43
CA ILE A 432 18.67 0.05 -8.44
C ILE A 432 19.04 -1.05 -7.44
N ALA A 433 19.91 -1.96 -7.86
CA ALA A 433 20.37 -3.08 -7.05
C ALA A 433 21.90 -3.13 -7.03
N ASP A 434 22.47 -3.26 -5.84
CA ASP A 434 23.89 -3.56 -5.66
C ASP A 434 24.07 -4.75 -4.73
N HIS A 435 24.97 -5.67 -5.11
CA HIS A 435 25.17 -6.96 -4.46
C HIS A 435 23.87 -7.77 -4.29
N ILE A 436 23.29 -8.21 -5.39
CA ILE A 436 22.12 -9.12 -5.39
C ILE A 436 22.53 -10.55 -5.76
N GLU A 437 22.23 -11.50 -4.87
CA GLU A 437 22.41 -12.93 -5.10
C GLU A 437 21.07 -13.59 -5.44
N LEU A 438 21.03 -14.27 -6.59
CA LEU A 438 19.88 -15.01 -7.09
C LEU A 438 20.23 -16.50 -7.15
N SER A 439 19.39 -17.35 -6.58
CA SER A 439 19.58 -18.80 -6.60
C SER A 439 18.29 -19.55 -6.88
N ASP A 440 18.35 -20.55 -7.77
CA ASP A 440 17.24 -21.46 -8.06
C ASP A 440 15.94 -20.75 -8.53
N CYS A 441 16.08 -19.61 -9.21
CA CYS A 441 14.96 -18.86 -9.78
C CYS A 441 14.66 -19.28 -11.23
N ALA A 442 13.38 -19.23 -11.64
CA ALA A 442 13.04 -19.41 -13.05
C ALA A 442 13.46 -18.19 -13.88
N ALA A 443 13.20 -16.98 -13.39
CA ALA A 443 13.67 -15.72 -13.93
C ALA A 443 14.38 -14.88 -12.86
N GLY A 444 15.54 -14.31 -13.18
CA GLY A 444 16.26 -13.44 -12.26
C GLY A 444 15.64 -12.04 -12.19
N PHE A 445 15.75 -11.29 -13.28
CA PHE A 445 15.25 -9.93 -13.42
C PHE A 445 14.15 -9.85 -14.48
N VAL A 446 12.98 -9.31 -14.15
CA VAL A 446 11.87 -9.19 -15.11
C VAL A 446 11.39 -7.74 -15.17
N LEU A 447 11.45 -7.14 -16.36
CA LEU A 447 11.01 -5.76 -16.59
C LEU A 447 9.86 -5.73 -17.60
N PHE A 448 8.75 -5.13 -17.22
CA PHE A 448 7.56 -5.08 -18.08
C PHE A 448 6.60 -3.94 -17.71
N GLN A 449 5.60 -3.74 -18.53
CA GLN A 449 4.47 -2.86 -18.33
C GLN A 449 3.23 -3.75 -18.28
N LYS A 450 2.72 -3.96 -17.07
CA LYS A 450 1.48 -4.71 -16.82
C LYS A 450 0.27 -3.83 -17.14
N LYS A 451 0.37 -2.56 -16.78
CA LYS A 451 -0.71 -1.59 -16.79
C LYS A 451 -0.44 -0.52 -17.86
N PRO A 452 -1.27 -0.43 -18.92
CA PRO A 452 -1.00 0.39 -20.10
C PRO A 452 -0.95 1.91 -19.81
N GLU A 453 -1.50 2.35 -18.69
CA GLU A 453 -1.51 3.76 -18.25
C GLU A 453 -0.18 4.27 -17.70
N TYR A 454 0.71 3.34 -17.37
CA TYR A 454 2.08 3.62 -17.00
C TYR A 454 2.95 3.60 -18.26
N GLY A 455 4.20 3.22 -18.08
CA GLY A 455 5.19 3.17 -19.14
C GLY A 455 6.24 2.13 -18.81
N PRO A 456 7.33 2.09 -19.59
CA PRO A 456 8.37 1.10 -19.43
C PRO A 456 9.10 1.24 -18.10
N ALA A 457 9.53 0.10 -17.56
CA ALA A 457 10.29 -0.01 -16.33
C ALA A 457 11.80 0.17 -16.55
N ARG A 458 12.53 0.50 -15.48
CA ARG A 458 13.99 0.62 -15.49
C ARG A 458 14.62 -0.10 -14.32
N LEU A 459 15.70 -0.83 -14.58
CA LEU A 459 16.50 -1.50 -13.55
C LEU A 459 17.99 -1.27 -13.82
N VAL A 460 18.74 -0.89 -12.79
CA VAL A 460 20.20 -0.86 -12.80
C VAL A 460 20.70 -1.88 -11.78
N VAL A 461 21.55 -2.80 -12.18
CA VAL A 461 22.17 -3.80 -11.30
C VAL A 461 23.68 -3.67 -11.42
N ARG A 462 24.36 -3.34 -10.32
CA ARG A 462 25.81 -3.16 -10.31
C ARG A 462 26.53 -4.49 -10.12
N ASN A 463 26.41 -5.08 -8.94
CA ASN A 463 26.97 -6.39 -8.61
C ASN A 463 25.87 -7.42 -8.47
N HIS A 464 25.95 -8.52 -9.21
CA HIS A 464 25.04 -9.65 -9.06
C HIS A 464 25.79 -10.98 -9.11
N LYS A 465 25.23 -11.97 -8.43
CA LYS A 465 25.63 -13.37 -8.54
C LYS A 465 24.38 -14.19 -8.83
N SER A 466 24.48 -15.14 -9.76
CA SER A 466 23.34 -15.98 -10.12
C SER A 466 23.75 -17.44 -10.22
N THR A 467 23.04 -18.29 -9.50
CA THR A 467 23.28 -19.74 -9.45
C THR A 467 21.99 -20.46 -9.83
N ASN A 468 22.05 -21.36 -10.82
CA ASN A 468 20.88 -22.11 -11.29
C ASN A 468 19.64 -21.23 -11.64
N VAL A 469 19.86 -20.06 -12.23
CA VAL A 469 18.79 -19.19 -12.72
C VAL A 469 18.50 -19.51 -14.19
N LYS A 470 17.30 -20.05 -14.49
CA LYS A 470 16.99 -20.55 -15.85
C LYS A 470 17.05 -19.44 -16.91
N ARG A 471 16.51 -18.26 -16.59
CA ARG A 471 16.59 -17.06 -17.42
C ARG A 471 17.05 -15.89 -16.57
N LEU A 472 18.28 -15.42 -16.75
CA LEU A 472 18.81 -14.34 -15.93
C LEU A 472 17.97 -13.05 -16.02
N PHE A 473 17.51 -12.68 -17.22
CA PHE A 473 16.64 -11.51 -17.39
C PHE A 473 15.59 -11.68 -18.49
N SER A 474 14.49 -10.94 -18.37
CA SER A 474 13.45 -10.76 -19.38
C SER A 474 13.05 -9.30 -19.42
N VAL A 475 13.25 -8.62 -20.55
CA VAL A 475 13.04 -7.17 -20.67
C VAL A 475 12.03 -6.90 -21.79
N GLN A 476 10.81 -6.47 -21.43
CA GLN A 476 9.79 -6.12 -22.41
C GLN A 476 10.19 -4.86 -23.19
N LYS A 477 9.75 -4.79 -24.45
CA LYS A 477 9.86 -3.62 -25.33
C LYS A 477 9.68 -2.29 -24.58
N GLY A 478 10.65 -1.40 -24.77
CA GLY A 478 10.68 -0.06 -24.16
C GLY A 478 11.29 0.01 -22.77
N SER A 479 11.35 -1.11 -22.03
CA SER A 479 12.02 -1.18 -20.72
C SER A 479 13.54 -1.29 -20.89
N THR A 480 14.28 -0.88 -19.85
CA THR A 480 15.75 -0.86 -19.89
C THR A 480 16.36 -1.49 -18.65
N LEU A 481 17.27 -2.42 -18.87
CA LEU A 481 18.07 -3.06 -17.83
C LEU A 481 19.54 -2.72 -18.04
N GLN A 482 20.22 -2.19 -17.05
CA GLN A 482 21.67 -2.07 -17.03
C GLN A 482 22.26 -3.12 -16.08
N LEU A 483 23.09 -4.02 -16.59
CA LEU A 483 23.83 -5.02 -15.80
C LEU A 483 25.32 -4.68 -15.84
N GLY A 484 25.85 -4.11 -14.76
CA GLY A 484 27.19 -3.53 -14.72
C GLY A 484 27.32 -2.44 -15.79
N GLU A 485 28.27 -2.64 -16.72
CA GLU A 485 28.48 -1.73 -17.86
C GLU A 485 27.57 -2.02 -19.05
N ARG A 486 26.89 -3.18 -19.07
CA ARG A 486 26.07 -3.62 -20.21
C ARG A 486 24.67 -3.04 -20.13
N LEU A 487 24.31 -2.19 -21.09
CA LEU A 487 22.93 -1.74 -21.30
C LEU A 487 22.16 -2.74 -22.18
N ILE A 488 20.99 -3.16 -21.71
CA ILE A 488 20.05 -4.04 -22.39
C ILE A 488 18.74 -3.27 -22.57
N ARG A 489 18.26 -3.18 -23.80
CA ARG A 489 16.96 -2.61 -24.13
C ARG A 489 16.03 -3.72 -24.53
N GLY A 490 14.78 -3.67 -24.05
CA GLY A 490 13.74 -4.53 -24.58
C GLY A 490 13.50 -4.18 -26.03
N GLU A 491 13.83 -5.11 -26.92
CA GLU A 491 13.54 -5.08 -28.35
C GLU A 491 12.55 -6.22 -28.65
N ASP A 492 11.82 -6.08 -29.76
CA ASP A 492 10.52 -6.74 -30.06
C ASP A 492 10.33 -8.19 -29.57
#